data_AF-A0A2D5Z7W8-F1
#
_entry.id   AF-A0A2D5Z7W8-F1
#
_cell.length_a   1.000
_cell.length_b   1.000
_cell.length_c   1.000
_cell.angle_alpha   90.00
_cell.angle_beta   90.00
_cell.angle_gamma   90.00
#
_symmetry.space_group_name_H-M   'P 1'
#
loop_
_entity.id
_entity.type
_entity.pdbx_description
1 polymer ?
#
loop_
_entity_poly.entity_id
_entity_poly.type
_entity_poly.pdbx_seq_one_letter_code
_entity_poly.pdbx_strand_id
1 'polypeptide(L)'
;MPTDLAEFIRDARVIDTHEHMAKEPVWTSTPRDVLTDLFNNYSPADLLSAGASPDAIARLMDGSDPDTEARWSGVREAWSAIRHTGYGQAVSLLAREIYQIDEIEPDALRRAQPRLDALAQPGARLHLLRDVAKLDHIQTDDKQIACPTDESGPDFFF
;
A
#
# COMPACT_ATOMS: atom_id res chain seq x y z
N MET A 1 -29.66 0.02 -6.50
CA MET A 1 -29.32 -1.36 -6.13
C MET A 1 -28.24 -1.85 -7.09
N PRO A 2 -27.22 -2.60 -6.62
CA PRO A 2 -26.25 -3.22 -7.51
C PRO A 2 -26.95 -4.17 -8.49
N THR A 3 -26.36 -4.41 -9.66
CA THR A 3 -26.83 -5.44 -10.60
C THR A 3 -26.26 -6.80 -10.19
N ASP A 4 -26.89 -7.90 -10.61
CA ASP A 4 -26.37 -9.26 -10.40
C ASP A 4 -24.92 -9.42 -10.90
N LEU A 5 -24.58 -8.76 -12.02
CA LEU A 5 -23.22 -8.74 -12.55
C LEU A 5 -22.25 -8.03 -11.59
N ALA A 6 -22.64 -6.89 -11.02
CA ALA A 6 -21.81 -6.16 -10.08
C ALA A 6 -21.59 -6.92 -8.77
N GLU A 7 -22.59 -7.69 -8.33
CA GLU A 7 -22.46 -8.58 -7.17
C GLU A 7 -21.52 -9.74 -7.48
N PHE A 8 -21.69 -10.40 -8.63
CA PHE A 8 -20.79 -11.46 -9.08
C PHE A 8 -19.33 -10.99 -9.15
N ILE A 9 -19.06 -9.83 -9.76
CA ILE A 9 -17.69 -9.28 -9.88
C ILE A 9 -17.12 -8.96 -8.49
N ARG A 10 -17.91 -8.39 -7.59
CA ARG A 10 -17.47 -8.05 -6.22
C ARG A 10 -17.14 -9.29 -5.38
N ASP A 11 -17.79 -10.41 -5.66
CA ASP A 11 -17.63 -11.66 -4.91
C ASP A 11 -16.70 -12.67 -5.57
N ALA A 12 -16.30 -12.44 -6.82
CA ALA A 12 -15.30 -13.25 -7.49
C ALA A 12 -13.96 -13.17 -6.77
N ARG A 13 -13.27 -14.33 -6.67
CA ARG A 13 -11.87 -14.36 -6.25
C ARG A 13 -11.00 -13.85 -7.40
N VAL A 14 -9.93 -13.14 -7.07
CA VAL A 14 -8.99 -12.56 -8.05
C VAL A 14 -7.75 -13.43 -8.15
N ILE A 15 -7.29 -13.70 -9.37
CA ILE A 15 -5.98 -14.31 -9.63
C ILE A 15 -5.04 -13.18 -10.02
N ASP A 16 -4.10 -12.88 -9.14
CA ASP A 16 -3.07 -11.88 -9.37
C ASP A 16 -1.88 -12.55 -10.08
N THR A 17 -1.76 -12.28 -11.37
CA THR A 17 -0.74 -12.91 -12.23
C THR A 17 0.63 -12.28 -12.09
N HIS A 18 0.78 -11.14 -11.40
CA HIS A 18 2.09 -10.47 -11.22
C HIS A 18 2.07 -9.41 -10.12
N GLU A 19 2.93 -9.56 -9.11
CA GLU A 19 3.09 -8.60 -8.02
C GLU A 19 4.54 -8.56 -7.51
N HIS A 20 4.95 -7.47 -6.86
CA HIS A 20 6.29 -7.23 -6.31
C HIS A 20 6.33 -7.15 -4.77
N MET A 21 5.33 -7.74 -4.10
CA MET A 21 5.20 -7.71 -2.65
C MET A 21 6.37 -8.39 -1.92
N ALA A 22 6.70 -7.87 -0.73
CA ALA A 22 7.63 -8.51 0.18
C ALA A 22 7.16 -9.91 0.60
N LYS A 23 8.13 -10.83 0.78
CA LYS A 23 7.92 -12.12 1.44
C LYS A 23 7.59 -11.91 2.93
N GLU A 24 6.89 -12.86 3.52
CA GLU A 24 6.41 -12.77 4.91
C GLU A 24 7.49 -12.43 5.96
N PRO A 25 8.71 -13.01 5.94
CA PRO A 25 9.73 -12.65 6.92
C PRO A 25 10.09 -11.16 6.87
N VAL A 26 10.22 -10.60 5.66
CA VAL A 26 10.51 -9.17 5.46
C VAL A 26 9.29 -8.33 5.86
N TRP A 27 8.09 -8.75 5.46
CA TRP A 27 6.85 -8.03 5.77
C TRP A 27 6.54 -7.96 7.27
N THR A 28 6.88 -9.00 8.03
CA THR A 28 6.67 -9.06 9.49
C THR A 28 7.77 -8.35 10.29
N SER A 29 9.01 -8.32 9.79
CA SER A 29 10.14 -7.68 10.51
C SER A 29 10.32 -6.19 10.23
N THR A 30 9.72 -5.67 9.16
CA THR A 30 9.86 -4.26 8.78
C THR A 30 9.06 -3.38 9.73
N PRO A 31 9.66 -2.35 10.35
CA PRO A 31 8.91 -1.37 11.15
C PRO A 31 7.80 -0.71 10.33
N ARG A 32 6.62 -0.52 10.92
CA ARG A 32 5.44 -0.02 10.19
C ARG A 32 4.86 1.19 10.88
N ASP A 33 4.53 2.18 10.07
CA ASP A 33 3.86 3.41 10.48
C ASP A 33 2.64 3.62 9.59
N VAL A 34 1.51 3.98 10.19
CA VAL A 34 0.23 4.01 9.47
C VAL A 34 0.22 5.00 8.29
N LEU A 35 0.95 6.12 8.38
CA LEU A 35 1.06 7.07 7.27
C LEU A 35 1.91 6.48 6.14
N THR A 36 3.03 5.84 6.48
CA THR A 36 3.84 5.16 5.46
C THR A 36 3.10 4.03 4.78
N ASP A 37 2.25 3.27 5.49
CA ASP A 37 1.47 2.18 4.92
C ASP A 37 0.35 2.70 3.99
N LEU A 38 -0.35 3.76 4.43
CA LEU A 38 -1.41 4.39 3.65
C LEU A 38 -0.90 5.06 2.36
N PHE A 39 0.24 5.74 2.42
CA PHE A 39 0.70 6.62 1.33
C PHE A 39 1.90 6.07 0.54
N ASN A 40 2.23 4.80 0.68
CA ASN A 40 3.32 4.19 -0.06
C ASN A 40 3.05 4.12 -1.59
N ASN A 41 4.04 3.64 -2.34
CA ASN A 41 3.96 3.40 -3.77
C ASN A 41 3.82 4.72 -4.56
N TYR A 42 2.74 4.90 -5.33
CA TYR A 42 2.61 6.02 -6.26
C TYR A 42 1.83 7.23 -5.72
N SER A 43 1.14 7.13 -4.58
CA SER A 43 0.47 8.29 -3.98
C SER A 43 1.38 9.50 -3.68
N PRO A 44 2.68 9.35 -3.35
CA PRO A 44 3.58 10.50 -3.20
C PRO A 44 3.72 11.32 -4.50
N ALA A 45 3.65 10.68 -5.67
CA ALA A 45 3.73 11.36 -6.95
C ALA A 45 2.45 12.19 -7.23
N ASP A 46 1.29 11.66 -6.87
CA ASP A 46 0.01 12.39 -6.92
C ASP A 46 0.06 13.60 -5.98
N LEU A 47 0.53 13.42 -4.73
CA LEU A 47 0.66 14.50 -3.74
C LEU A 47 1.58 15.62 -4.26
N LEU A 48 2.73 15.25 -4.84
CA LEU A 48 3.67 16.20 -5.42
C LEU A 48 3.03 16.99 -6.57
N SER A 49 2.33 16.29 -7.46
CA SER A 49 1.65 16.89 -8.61
C SER A 49 0.50 17.82 -8.19
N ALA A 50 -0.12 17.56 -7.04
CA ALA A 50 -1.17 18.37 -6.44
C ALA A 50 -0.64 19.52 -5.56
N GLY A 51 0.68 19.71 -5.47
CA GLY A 51 1.30 20.88 -4.84
C GLY A 51 1.87 20.64 -3.43
N ALA A 52 1.91 19.40 -2.93
CA ALA A 52 2.70 19.12 -1.73
C ALA A 52 4.20 19.33 -2.00
N SER A 53 4.93 19.87 -1.03
CA SER A 53 6.37 20.06 -1.17
C SER A 53 7.12 18.72 -1.03
N PRO A 54 8.32 18.58 -1.65
CA PRO A 54 9.17 17.42 -1.43
C PRO A 54 9.47 17.16 0.06
N ASP A 55 9.68 18.21 0.85
CA ASP A 55 9.92 18.09 2.30
C ASP A 55 8.69 17.59 3.06
N ALA A 56 7.48 18.04 2.69
CA ALA A 56 6.25 17.55 3.29
C ALA A 56 6.02 16.07 2.98
N ILE A 57 6.33 15.63 1.75
CA ILE A 57 6.25 14.23 1.35
C ILE A 57 7.32 13.39 2.06
N ALA A 58 8.56 13.88 2.14
CA ALA A 58 9.63 13.18 2.85
C ALA A 58 9.26 12.99 4.33
N ARG A 59 8.71 14.03 4.96
CA ARG A 59 8.23 13.97 6.35
C ARG A 59 7.00 13.07 6.52
N LEU A 60 6.07 13.05 5.56
CA LEU A 60 4.95 12.10 5.54
C LEU A 60 5.47 10.65 5.57
N MET A 61 6.51 10.37 4.79
CA MET A 61 7.10 9.03 4.65
C MET A 61 8.14 8.68 5.72
N ASP A 62 8.47 9.61 6.63
CA ASP A 62 9.38 9.36 7.73
C ASP A 62 8.64 8.73 8.93
N GLY A 63 8.58 7.40 8.95
CA GLY A 63 7.99 6.64 10.05
C GLY A 63 8.73 6.76 11.39
N SER A 64 9.91 7.41 11.44
CA SER A 64 10.63 7.66 12.69
C SER A 64 10.21 8.97 13.37
N ASP A 65 9.55 9.88 12.66
CA ASP A 65 8.98 11.11 13.21
C ASP A 65 7.68 10.78 13.99
N PRO A 66 7.65 10.97 15.33
CA PRO A 66 6.50 10.65 16.16
C PRO A 66 5.33 11.64 16.00
N ASP A 67 5.54 12.78 15.34
CA ASP A 67 4.53 13.83 15.16
C ASP A 67 3.62 13.52 13.96
N THR A 68 2.77 12.51 14.10
CA THR A 68 1.80 12.08 13.08
C THR A 68 0.93 13.25 12.59
N GLU A 69 0.58 14.19 13.47
CA GLU A 69 -0.27 15.32 13.12
C GLU A 69 0.44 16.29 12.18
N ALA A 70 1.68 16.69 12.50
CA ALA A 70 2.42 17.59 11.63
C ALA A 70 2.82 16.94 10.30
N ARG A 71 3.16 15.64 10.32
CA ARG A 71 3.39 14.84 9.10
C ARG A 71 2.17 14.86 8.19
N TRP A 72 0.98 14.59 8.75
CA TRP A 72 -0.29 14.66 8.01
C TRP A 72 -0.63 16.06 7.53
N SER A 73 -0.47 17.07 8.39
CA SER A 73 -0.82 18.45 8.08
C SER A 73 -0.07 18.99 6.86
N GLY A 74 1.17 18.54 6.63
CA GLY A 74 1.98 18.98 5.49
C GLY A 74 1.41 18.58 4.12
N VAL A 75 0.57 17.55 4.05
CA VAL A 75 0.04 17.00 2.79
C VAL A 75 -1.48 17.09 2.67
N ARG A 76 -2.18 17.58 3.71
CA ARG A 76 -3.65 17.57 3.81
C ARG A 76 -4.36 18.26 2.63
N GLU A 77 -3.82 19.39 2.17
CA GLU A 77 -4.40 20.13 1.04
C GLU A 77 -4.26 19.35 -0.27
N ALA A 78 -3.06 18.86 -0.58
CA ALA A 78 -2.81 18.00 -1.73
C ALA A 78 -3.66 16.71 -1.68
N TRP A 79 -3.81 16.10 -0.51
CA TRP A 79 -4.71 14.96 -0.32
C TRP A 79 -6.15 15.27 -0.76
N SER A 80 -6.68 16.43 -0.36
CA SER A 80 -8.05 16.83 -0.74
C SER A 80 -8.24 16.86 -2.27
N ALA A 81 -7.20 17.25 -3.00
CA ALA A 81 -7.19 17.27 -4.46
C ALA A 81 -7.07 15.88 -5.09
N ILE A 82 -6.29 14.97 -4.47
CA ILE A 82 -5.99 13.65 -5.07
C ILE A 82 -6.87 12.51 -4.58
N ARG A 83 -7.67 12.68 -3.52
CA ARG A 83 -8.44 11.57 -2.90
C ARG A 83 -9.39 10.84 -3.85
N HIS A 84 -9.71 11.45 -4.99
CA HIS A 84 -10.58 10.88 -6.04
C HIS A 84 -9.80 10.32 -7.24
N THR A 85 -8.46 10.38 -7.26
CA THR A 85 -7.62 9.70 -8.26
C THR A 85 -7.60 8.19 -8.00
N GLY A 86 -7.09 7.40 -8.95
CA GLY A 86 -6.97 5.95 -8.76
C GLY A 86 -6.16 5.57 -7.52
N TYR A 87 -5.01 6.22 -7.29
CA TYR A 87 -4.21 5.99 -6.09
C TYR A 87 -4.87 6.57 -4.83
N GLY A 88 -5.50 7.76 -4.91
CA GLY A 88 -6.25 8.31 -3.77
C GLY A 88 -7.42 7.42 -3.32
N GLN A 89 -8.11 6.78 -4.27
CA GLN A 89 -9.13 5.78 -3.98
C GLN A 89 -8.52 4.53 -3.34
N ALA A 90 -7.36 4.05 -3.81
CA ALA A 90 -6.66 2.93 -3.18
C ALA A 90 -6.29 3.23 -1.71
N VAL A 91 -5.77 4.44 -1.41
CA VAL A 91 -5.50 4.90 -0.04
C VAL A 91 -6.78 4.91 0.79
N SER A 92 -7.87 5.45 0.24
CA SER A 92 -9.17 5.52 0.94
C SER A 92 -9.76 4.13 1.22
N LEU A 93 -9.58 3.18 0.30
CA LEU A 93 -10.00 1.79 0.47
C LEU A 93 -9.16 1.10 1.55
N LEU A 94 -7.84 1.26 1.53
CA LEU A 94 -6.96 0.70 2.57
C LEU A 94 -7.32 1.26 3.96
N ALA A 95 -7.52 2.58 4.05
CA ALA A 95 -7.95 3.27 5.27
C ALA A 95 -9.25 2.68 5.83
N ARG A 96 -10.27 2.49 4.98
CA ARG A 96 -11.57 1.96 5.41
C ARG A 96 -11.52 0.46 5.74
N GLU A 97 -11.02 -0.35 4.82
CA GLU A 97 -11.14 -1.82 4.92
C GLU A 97 -10.19 -2.41 5.96
N ILE A 98 -8.99 -1.87 6.11
CA ILE A 98 -7.98 -2.42 7.03
C ILE A 98 -7.92 -1.66 8.35
N TYR A 99 -8.02 -0.33 8.29
CA TYR A 99 -7.86 0.51 9.47
C TYR A 99 -9.16 1.04 10.07
N GLN A 100 -10.31 0.85 9.40
CA GLN A 100 -11.62 1.43 9.74
C GLN A 100 -11.53 2.93 10.00
N ILE A 101 -10.82 3.62 9.10
CA ILE A 101 -10.72 5.06 9.02
C ILE A 101 -11.66 5.50 7.90
N ASP A 102 -12.76 6.17 8.25
CA ASP A 102 -13.66 6.79 7.26
C ASP A 102 -13.07 8.08 6.68
N GLU A 103 -12.41 8.87 7.54
CA GLU A 103 -11.74 10.12 7.18
C GLU A 103 -10.33 10.16 7.77
N ILE A 104 -9.35 10.49 6.93
CA ILE A 104 -7.94 10.54 7.34
C ILE A 104 -7.70 11.83 8.14
N GLU A 105 -7.69 11.68 9.46
CA GLU A 105 -7.43 12.75 10.42
C GLU A 105 -6.46 12.28 11.50
N PRO A 106 -5.76 13.19 12.20
CA PRO A 106 -4.74 12.84 13.20
C PRO A 106 -5.24 11.82 14.24
N ASP A 107 -6.47 12.01 14.72
CA ASP A 107 -7.08 11.12 15.71
C ASP A 107 -7.33 9.70 15.17
N ALA A 108 -7.78 9.59 13.92
CA ALA A 108 -8.03 8.31 13.29
C ALA A 108 -6.71 7.56 13.01
N LEU A 109 -5.70 8.28 12.51
CA LEU A 109 -4.35 7.74 12.27
C LEU A 109 -3.75 7.15 13.55
N ARG A 110 -3.81 7.89 14.65
CA ARG A 110 -3.29 7.43 15.95
C ARG A 110 -3.98 6.16 16.44
N ARG A 111 -5.31 6.07 16.28
CA ARG A 111 -6.09 4.88 16.67
C ARG A 111 -5.84 3.67 15.78
N ALA A 112 -5.34 3.88 14.56
CA ALA A 112 -5.07 2.80 13.62
C ALA A 112 -3.69 2.15 13.82
N GLN A 113 -2.71 2.85 14.39
CA GLN A 113 -1.37 2.29 14.61
C GLN A 113 -1.40 0.95 15.39
N PRO A 114 -2.12 0.79 16.51
CA PRO A 114 -2.18 -0.51 17.20
C PRO A 114 -2.74 -1.66 16.34
N ARG A 115 -3.59 -1.34 15.36
CA ARG A 115 -4.12 -2.34 14.41
C ARG A 115 -3.06 -2.78 13.43
N LEU A 116 -2.28 -1.82 12.91
CA LEU A 116 -1.11 -2.11 12.09
C LEU A 116 -0.11 -2.96 12.86
N ASP A 117 0.15 -2.66 14.12
CA ASP A 117 1.05 -3.45 14.96
C ASP A 117 0.54 -4.88 15.17
N ALA A 118 -0.76 -5.06 15.39
CA ALA A 118 -1.38 -6.37 15.53
C ALA A 118 -1.31 -7.24 14.27
N LEU A 119 -1.14 -6.63 13.08
CA LEU A 119 -0.91 -7.37 11.85
C LEU A 119 0.54 -7.90 11.74
N ALA A 120 1.47 -7.57 12.67
CA ALA A 120 2.90 -7.83 12.51
C ALA A 120 3.27 -9.24 12.98
N GLN A 121 2.54 -10.23 12.47
CA GLN A 121 2.63 -11.60 12.93
C GLN A 121 2.51 -12.58 11.77
N PRO A 122 3.16 -13.76 11.86
CA PRO A 122 3.03 -14.81 10.87
C PRO A 122 1.55 -15.16 10.60
N GLY A 123 1.20 -15.34 9.33
CA GLY A 123 -0.15 -15.61 8.85
C GLY A 123 -0.98 -14.37 8.55
N ALA A 124 -0.67 -13.20 9.11
CA ALA A 124 -1.48 -11.99 8.88
C ALA A 124 -1.43 -11.53 7.42
N ARG A 125 -0.27 -11.61 6.76
CA ARG A 125 -0.15 -11.32 5.32
C ARG A 125 -1.06 -12.21 4.48
N LEU A 126 -1.06 -13.52 4.76
CA LEU A 126 -1.90 -14.47 4.04
C LEU A 126 -3.38 -14.18 4.27
N HIS A 127 -3.77 -13.88 5.52
CA HIS A 127 -5.15 -13.53 5.86
C HIS A 127 -5.63 -12.28 5.09
N LEU A 128 -4.82 -11.21 5.09
CA LEU A 128 -5.15 -9.98 4.34
C LEU A 128 -5.34 -10.25 2.85
N LEU A 129 -4.42 -10.97 2.23
CA LEU A 129 -4.46 -11.22 0.78
C LEU A 129 -5.58 -12.20 0.39
N ARG A 130 -5.72 -13.32 1.13
CA ARG A 130 -6.64 -14.40 0.76
C ARG A 130 -8.08 -14.13 1.20
N ASP A 131 -8.25 -13.63 2.42
CA ASP A 131 -9.56 -13.57 3.08
C ASP A 131 -10.18 -12.17 2.97
N VAL A 132 -9.37 -11.10 3.05
CA VAL A 132 -9.84 -9.72 2.92
C VAL A 132 -9.86 -9.26 1.47
N ALA A 133 -8.74 -9.38 0.75
CA ALA A 133 -8.64 -8.97 -0.65
C ALA A 133 -9.18 -10.01 -1.66
N LYS A 134 -9.66 -11.17 -1.17
CA LYS A 134 -10.22 -12.27 -1.98
C LYS A 134 -9.27 -12.78 -3.09
N LEU A 135 -7.96 -12.71 -2.89
CA LEU A 135 -7.01 -13.32 -3.83
C LEU A 135 -7.09 -14.84 -3.73
N ASP A 136 -7.22 -15.51 -4.87
CA ASP A 136 -7.15 -16.96 -4.99
C ASP A 136 -5.69 -17.44 -5.07
N HIS A 137 -4.96 -16.83 -6.01
CA HIS A 137 -3.55 -17.09 -6.26
C HIS A 137 -2.84 -15.76 -6.53
N ILE A 138 -1.57 -15.70 -6.16
CA ILE A 138 -0.68 -14.56 -6.42
C ILE A 138 0.66 -15.08 -6.94
N GLN A 139 1.12 -14.52 -8.06
CA GLN A 139 2.46 -14.75 -8.55
C GLN A 139 3.34 -13.56 -8.14
N THR A 140 4.22 -13.78 -7.16
CA THR A 140 5.12 -12.75 -6.67
C THR A 140 6.48 -12.84 -7.33
N ASP A 141 6.87 -11.79 -8.05
CA ASP A 141 8.25 -11.51 -8.44
C ASP A 141 8.98 -10.92 -7.23
N ASP A 142 9.76 -11.76 -6.57
CA ASP A 142 10.56 -11.41 -5.40
C ASP A 142 11.89 -10.71 -5.76
N LYS A 143 12.04 -10.28 -7.02
CA LYS A 143 13.20 -9.58 -7.58
C LYS A 143 14.49 -10.40 -7.51
N GLN A 144 14.39 -11.72 -7.33
CA GLN A 144 15.54 -12.61 -7.47
C GLN A 144 15.77 -12.91 -8.95
N ILE A 145 16.60 -12.09 -9.58
CA ILE A 145 16.97 -12.30 -10.98
C ILE A 145 18.34 -12.98 -11.03
N ALA A 146 18.35 -14.31 -11.17
CA ALA A 146 19.47 -14.98 -11.82
C ALA A 146 19.24 -14.82 -13.34
N CYS A 147 19.95 -13.89 -13.97
CA CYS A 147 19.99 -13.75 -15.42
C CYS A 147 21.33 -14.30 -15.92
N PRO A 148 21.48 -15.63 -16.06
CA PRO A 148 22.69 -16.19 -16.65
C PRO A 148 22.81 -15.70 -18.09
N THR A 149 24.04 -15.47 -18.52
CA THR A 149 24.37 -15.02 -19.87
C THR A 149 23.79 -15.98 -20.91
N ASP A 150 23.23 -15.44 -21.98
CA ASP A 150 22.75 -16.26 -23.10
C ASP A 150 23.95 -16.83 -23.87
N GLU A 151 24.09 -18.15 -23.82
CA GLU A 151 25.18 -18.89 -24.45
C GLU A 151 25.24 -18.73 -25.97
N SER A 152 24.13 -18.31 -26.62
CA SER A 152 24.10 -18.06 -28.06
C SER A 152 24.91 -16.82 -28.48
N GLY A 153 25.20 -15.94 -27.52
CA GLY A 153 25.99 -14.74 -27.73
C GLY A 153 26.49 -14.19 -26.41
N PRO A 154 27.46 -14.85 -25.75
CA PRO A 154 27.86 -14.49 -24.40
C PRO A 154 28.47 -13.09 -24.27
N ASP A 155 28.97 -12.53 -25.38
CA ASP A 155 29.48 -11.17 -25.47
C ASP A 155 28.44 -10.15 -25.97
N PHE A 156 27.26 -10.59 -26.40
CA PHE A 156 26.20 -9.77 -27.00
C PHE A 156 24.93 -9.68 -26.14
N PHE A 157 24.60 -10.75 -25.42
CA PHE A 157 23.44 -10.91 -24.56
C PHE A 157 23.91 -11.19 -23.11
N PHE A 158 24.35 -10.12 -22.43
CA PHE A 158 24.81 -10.14 -21.03
C PHE A 158 23.71 -9.71 -20.05
#